data_AF-D0R5V8-F1
#
_entry.id   AF-D0R5V8-F1
#
_cell.length_a   1.000
_cell.length_b   1.000
_cell.length_c   1.000
_cell.angle_alpha   90.00
_cell.angle_beta   90.00
_cell.angle_gamma   90.00
#
_symmetry.space_group_name_H-M   'P 1'
#
loop_
_entity.id
_entity.type
_entity.pdbx_description
1 polymer ?
#
loop_
_entity_poly.entity_id
_entity_poly.type
_entity_poly.pdbx_seq_one_letter_code
_entity_poly.pdbx_strand_id
1 'polypeptide(L)'
;MAVGLAKGDKGTAGLAGGVAYLVYTATISGLLQLFSPKNTIDTGVLGAILIGSVVAYLHNHYRKVELPQFLGFFGGSRFIPIISSLAAIVIGAIFFIIWPPIQGGLTSAGYAIAKMGSLGSFLYGFWLRLTGAVGLHHIIYPMFWYTALGGTADVAGKTVVGAQNIFFAQLADPNHHGLFTYGTRFFAGRNYDVRSSRGRFSNVPLLT
;
A
#
# COMPACT_ATOMS: atom_id res chain seq x y z
N MET A 1 12.43 0.83 2.45
CA MET A 1 13.32 0.23 1.41
C MET A 1 14.55 1.10 1.12
N ALA A 2 14.39 2.41 0.89
CA ALA A 2 15.49 3.32 0.56
C ALA A 2 16.69 3.26 1.54
N VAL A 3 16.43 3.30 2.86
CA VAL A 3 17.47 3.19 3.92
C VAL A 3 18.19 1.84 3.90
N GLY A 4 17.47 0.76 3.60
CA GLY A 4 18.00 -0.60 3.63
C GLY A 4 18.94 -0.92 2.46
N LEU A 5 18.71 -0.31 1.30
CA LEU A 5 19.48 -0.52 0.08
C LEU A 5 20.60 0.53 -0.14
N ALA A 6 20.67 1.55 0.72
CA ALA A 6 21.67 2.61 0.61
C ALA A 6 23.05 2.17 1.15
N LYS A 7 24.10 2.37 0.34
CA LYS A 7 25.49 2.01 0.67
C LYS A 7 26.23 3.02 1.57
N GLY A 8 25.58 4.13 1.95
CA GLY A 8 26.11 5.18 2.83
C GLY A 8 25.04 6.21 3.16
N ASP A 9 25.32 7.20 4.01
CA ASP A 9 24.42 8.33 4.37
C ASP A 9 22.95 7.96 4.51
N LYS A 10 22.70 6.85 5.22
CA LYS A 10 21.39 6.20 5.35
C LYS A 10 20.29 7.14 5.84
N GLY A 11 20.63 8.14 6.65
CA GLY A 11 19.71 9.19 7.09
C GLY A 11 19.20 10.06 5.94
N THR A 12 20.09 10.51 5.05
CA THR A 12 19.71 11.30 3.87
C THR A 12 18.91 10.47 2.87
N ALA A 13 19.26 9.19 2.68
CA ALA A 13 18.51 8.26 1.84
C ALA A 13 17.08 8.04 2.34
N GLY A 14 16.88 7.95 3.66
CA GLY A 14 15.57 7.79 4.28
C GLY A 14 14.69 9.01 4.09
N LEU A 15 15.22 10.20 4.39
CA LEU A 15 14.50 11.46 4.20
C LEU A 15 14.19 11.70 2.72
N ALA A 16 15.15 11.50 1.83
CA ALA A 16 14.93 11.60 0.38
C ALA A 16 13.84 10.64 -0.09
N GLY A 17 13.81 9.40 0.43
CA GLY A 17 12.79 8.42 0.09
C GLY A 17 11.39 8.84 0.53
N GLY A 18 11.26 9.39 1.74
CA GLY A 18 10.00 9.93 2.24
C GLY A 18 9.52 11.11 1.40
N VAL A 19 10.39 12.08 1.15
CA VAL A 19 10.06 13.26 0.32
C VAL A 19 9.69 12.85 -1.10
N ALA A 20 10.47 11.98 -1.74
CA ALA A 20 10.19 11.51 -3.09
C ALA A 20 8.83 10.79 -3.17
N TYR A 21 8.46 10.01 -2.15
CA TYR A 21 7.15 9.36 -2.12
C TYR A 21 6.01 10.37 -1.98
N LEU A 22 6.17 11.42 -1.17
CA LEU A 22 5.18 12.49 -1.05
C LEU A 22 5.03 13.28 -2.36
N VAL A 23 6.15 13.56 -3.04
CA VAL A 23 6.13 14.22 -4.35
C VAL A 23 5.43 13.35 -5.40
N TYR A 24 5.70 12.05 -5.39
CA TYR A 24 5.03 11.08 -6.26
C TYR A 24 3.51 11.07 -6.06
N THR A 25 3.03 10.95 -4.82
CA THR A 25 1.58 10.92 -4.54
C THR A 25 0.92 12.27 -4.80
N ALA A 26 1.60 13.38 -4.53
CA ALA A 26 1.12 14.72 -4.86
C ALA A 26 1.01 14.92 -6.37
N THR A 27 1.97 14.42 -7.14
CA THR A 27 1.96 14.51 -8.61
C THR A 27 0.77 13.76 -9.19
N ILE A 28 0.53 12.52 -8.75
CA ILE A 28 -0.63 11.72 -9.19
C ILE A 28 -1.94 12.42 -8.81
N SER A 29 -2.04 12.93 -7.57
CA SER A 29 -3.24 13.63 -7.09
C SER A 29 -3.51 14.92 -7.88
N GLY A 30 -2.46 15.70 -8.18
CA GLY A 30 -2.56 16.91 -8.98
C GLY A 30 -2.99 16.62 -10.42
N LEU A 31 -2.41 15.60 -11.06
CA LEU A 31 -2.81 15.17 -12.40
C LEU A 31 -4.25 14.65 -12.43
N LEU A 32 -4.68 13.92 -11.40
CA LEU A 32 -6.08 13.48 -11.28
C LEU A 32 -7.05 14.65 -11.18
N GLN A 33 -6.74 15.68 -10.39
CA GLN A 33 -7.60 16.87 -10.29
C GLN A 33 -7.75 17.60 -11.62
N LEU A 34 -6.70 17.60 -12.46
CA LEU A 34 -6.70 18.27 -13.76
C LEU A 34 -7.42 17.47 -14.85
N PHE A 35 -7.21 16.15 -14.92
CA PHE A 35 -7.65 15.33 -16.05
C PHE A 35 -8.82 14.40 -15.73
N SER A 36 -9.06 14.05 -14.46
CA SER A 36 -10.10 13.09 -14.06
C SER A 36 -10.49 13.25 -12.58
N PRO A 37 -11.17 14.37 -12.22
CA PRO A 37 -11.43 14.74 -10.82
C PRO A 37 -12.34 13.75 -10.06
N LYS A 38 -13.00 12.83 -10.77
CA LYS A 38 -13.87 11.79 -10.17
C LYS A 38 -13.15 10.46 -9.88
N ASN A 39 -11.94 10.26 -10.39
CA ASN A 39 -11.24 9.00 -10.26
C ASN A 39 -10.24 9.07 -9.10
N THR A 40 -10.18 8.00 -8.30
CA THR A 40 -9.15 7.81 -7.28
C THR A 40 -8.22 6.69 -7.73
N ILE A 41 -6.93 7.01 -7.81
CA ILE A 41 -5.88 6.03 -8.10
C ILE A 41 -5.17 5.75 -6.78
N ASP A 42 -5.19 4.48 -6.37
CA ASP A 42 -4.38 4.01 -5.26
C ASP A 42 -3.31 3.06 -5.80
N THR A 43 -2.08 3.57 -5.85
CA THR A 43 -0.89 2.81 -6.26
C THR A 43 -0.40 1.83 -5.19
N GLY A 44 -0.97 1.91 -3.98
CA GLY A 44 -0.70 1.04 -2.85
C GLY A 44 0.80 0.88 -2.55
N VAL A 45 1.15 -0.29 -2.04
CA VAL A 45 2.53 -0.63 -1.65
C VAL A 45 3.47 -0.76 -2.86
N LEU A 46 2.94 -1.06 -4.05
CA LEU A 46 3.77 -1.21 -5.25
C LEU A 46 4.42 0.12 -5.67
N GLY A 47 3.67 1.23 -5.61
CA GLY A 47 4.24 2.56 -5.82
C GLY A 47 5.33 2.93 -4.80
N ALA A 48 5.12 2.58 -3.53
CA ALA A 48 6.10 2.84 -2.47
C ALA A 48 7.39 2.02 -2.62
N ILE A 49 7.29 0.75 -3.04
CA ILE A 49 8.44 -0.11 -3.33
C ILE A 49 9.24 0.47 -4.50
N LEU A 50 8.57 0.82 -5.60
CA LEU A 50 9.22 1.37 -6.79
C LEU A 50 10.00 2.66 -6.47
N ILE A 51 9.34 3.64 -5.84
CA ILE A 51 9.99 4.90 -5.48
C ILE A 51 11.14 4.65 -4.49
N GLY A 52 10.96 3.76 -3.53
CA GLY A 52 12.01 3.37 -2.60
C GLY A 52 13.23 2.74 -3.27
N SER A 53 13.03 1.91 -4.29
CA SER A 53 14.10 1.31 -5.10
C SER A 53 14.81 2.34 -5.97
N VAL A 54 14.07 3.24 -6.62
CA VAL A 54 14.63 4.32 -7.46
C VAL A 54 15.46 5.28 -6.62
N VAL A 55 14.97 5.69 -5.46
CA VAL A 55 15.71 6.55 -4.53
C VAL A 55 17.01 5.86 -4.08
N ALA A 56 16.96 4.57 -3.74
CA ALA A 56 18.17 3.83 -3.37
C ALA A 56 19.19 3.76 -4.50
N TYR A 57 18.73 3.55 -5.73
CA TYR A 57 19.57 3.54 -6.93
C TYR A 57 20.23 4.92 -7.16
N LEU A 58 19.43 5.99 -7.18
CA LEU A 58 19.91 7.35 -7.35
C LEU A 58 20.87 7.76 -6.23
N HIS A 59 20.56 7.42 -4.98
CA HIS A 59 21.44 7.65 -3.85
C HIS A 59 22.80 6.97 -4.06
N ASN A 60 22.81 5.70 -4.46
CA ASN A 60 24.05 4.95 -4.63
C ASN A 60 24.92 5.49 -5.78
N HIS A 61 24.31 6.08 -6.81
CA HIS A 61 25.02 6.66 -7.95
C HIS A 61 25.47 8.10 -7.70
N TYR A 62 24.60 8.96 -7.17
CA TYR A 62 24.81 10.41 -7.09
C TYR A 62 25.39 10.92 -5.76
N ARG A 63 25.56 10.07 -4.75
CA ARG A 63 26.05 10.51 -3.41
C ARG A 63 27.44 11.14 -3.38
N LYS A 64 28.29 10.88 -4.38
CA LYS A 64 29.66 11.42 -4.49
C LYS A 64 29.82 12.40 -5.64
N VAL A 65 28.71 12.89 -6.21
CA VAL A 65 28.78 13.83 -7.33
C VAL A 65 29.18 15.21 -6.83
N GLU A 66 30.23 15.74 -7.43
CA GLU A 66 30.69 17.11 -7.25
C GLU A 66 30.10 17.97 -8.37
N LEU A 67 29.37 19.01 -7.98
CA LEU A 67 28.76 19.95 -8.90
C LEU A 67 29.72 21.13 -9.17
N PRO A 68 29.60 21.83 -10.32
CA PRO A 68 30.40 23.01 -10.64
C PRO A 68 30.34 24.07 -9.53
N GLN A 69 31.35 24.94 -9.43
CA GLN A 69 31.53 25.90 -8.33
C GLN A 69 30.27 26.73 -7.97
N PHE A 70 29.41 27.06 -8.94
CA PHE A 70 28.16 27.80 -8.72
C PHE A 70 27.02 26.95 -8.11
N LEU A 71 27.04 25.62 -8.26
CA LEU A 71 26.09 24.67 -7.66
C LEU A 71 26.72 23.78 -6.57
N GLY A 72 27.98 24.03 -6.20
CA GLY A 72 28.73 23.22 -5.23
C GLY A 72 28.04 23.08 -3.88
N PHE A 73 27.17 24.03 -3.49
CA PHE A 73 26.35 23.96 -2.28
C PHE A 73 25.42 22.73 -2.23
N PHE A 74 24.94 22.26 -3.39
CA PHE A 74 24.07 21.10 -3.52
C PHE A 74 24.83 19.80 -3.77
N GLY A 75 26.17 19.82 -3.81
CA GLY A 75 26.98 18.63 -4.07
C GLY A 75 26.83 17.55 -3.00
N GLY A 76 27.20 16.32 -3.35
CA GLY A 76 27.18 15.17 -2.45
C GLY A 76 25.78 14.77 -1.98
N SER A 77 25.64 14.48 -0.67
CA SER A 77 24.42 13.87 -0.11
C SER A 77 23.19 14.79 -0.10
N ARG A 78 23.38 16.11 -0.29
CA ARG A 78 22.30 17.11 -0.39
C ARG A 78 21.64 17.14 -1.76
N PHE A 79 22.31 16.63 -2.79
CA PHE A 79 21.75 16.52 -4.14
C PHE A 79 20.63 15.46 -4.20
N ILE A 80 20.70 14.47 -3.31
CA ILE A 80 19.90 13.25 -3.39
C ILE A 80 18.39 13.54 -3.29
N PRO A 81 17.89 14.32 -2.31
CA PRO A 81 16.47 14.69 -2.25
C PRO A 81 15.98 15.44 -3.50
N ILE A 82 16.84 16.24 -4.14
CA ILE A 82 16.50 17.04 -5.32
C ILE A 82 16.28 16.12 -6.51
N ILE A 83 17.28 15.31 -6.85
CA ILE A 83 17.19 14.40 -8.01
C ILE A 83 16.10 13.34 -7.81
N SER A 84 15.91 12.84 -6.58
CA SER A 84 14.86 11.86 -6.29
C SER A 84 13.46 12.45 -6.42
N SER A 85 13.26 13.72 -6.04
CA SER A 85 11.97 14.41 -6.19
C SER A 85 11.65 14.64 -7.67
N LEU A 86 12.63 15.09 -8.46
CA LEU A 86 12.46 15.24 -9.91
C LEU A 86 12.12 13.90 -10.59
N ALA A 87 12.83 12.84 -10.24
CA ALA A 87 12.53 11.50 -10.74
C ALA A 87 11.12 11.03 -10.32
N ALA A 88 10.71 11.32 -9.09
CA ALA A 88 9.39 10.97 -8.58
C ALA A 88 8.24 11.67 -9.34
N ILE A 89 8.44 12.91 -9.79
CA ILE A 89 7.46 13.62 -10.64
C ILE A 89 7.28 12.87 -11.97
N VAL A 90 8.38 12.54 -12.64
CA VAL A 90 8.35 11.84 -13.94
C VAL A 90 7.72 10.46 -13.79
N ILE A 91 8.11 9.71 -12.76
CA ILE A 91 7.54 8.39 -12.49
C ILE A 91 6.05 8.49 -12.14
N GLY A 92 5.65 9.49 -11.36
CA GLY A 92 4.25 9.77 -11.02
C GLY A 92 3.40 10.05 -12.25
N ALA A 93 3.90 10.87 -13.18
CA ALA A 93 3.22 11.16 -14.44
C ALA A 93 3.05 9.91 -15.33
N ILE A 94 4.07 9.05 -15.40
CA ILE A 94 3.99 7.78 -16.13
C ILE A 94 2.98 6.83 -15.46
N PHE A 95 3.04 6.70 -14.13
CA PHE A 95 2.15 5.84 -13.37
C PHE A 95 0.70 6.28 -13.46
N PHE A 96 0.42 7.59 -13.51
CA PHE A 96 -0.93 8.10 -13.72
C PHE A 96 -1.60 7.51 -14.98
N ILE A 97 -0.83 7.26 -16.04
CA ILE A 97 -1.34 6.71 -17.31
C ILE A 97 -1.41 5.16 -17.26
N ILE A 98 -0.36 4.53 -16.75
CA ILE A 98 -0.19 3.06 -16.83
C ILE A 98 -0.95 2.33 -15.71
N TRP A 99 -1.12 2.95 -14.55
CA TRP A 99 -1.68 2.30 -13.37
C TRP A 99 -3.19 2.04 -13.42
N PRO A 100 -4.06 2.95 -13.93
CA PRO A 100 -5.50 2.72 -13.97
C PRO A 100 -5.95 1.37 -14.59
N PRO A 101 -5.42 0.91 -15.75
CA PRO A 101 -5.81 -0.39 -16.30
C PRO A 101 -5.34 -1.56 -15.41
N ILE A 102 -4.16 -1.44 -14.80
CA ILE A 102 -3.64 -2.46 -13.86
C ILE A 102 -4.53 -2.53 -12.62
N GLN A 103 -4.89 -1.38 -12.05
CA GLN A 103 -5.80 -1.27 -10.92
C GLN A 103 -7.17 -1.88 -11.26
N GLY A 104 -7.72 -1.58 -12.43
CA GLY A 104 -8.98 -2.16 -12.91
C GLY A 104 -8.92 -3.69 -13.03
N GLY A 105 -7.81 -4.22 -13.56
CA GLY A 105 -7.56 -5.66 -13.62
C GLY A 105 -7.52 -6.29 -12.22
N LEU A 106 -6.79 -5.69 -11.28
CA LEU A 106 -6.72 -6.16 -9.89
C LEU A 106 -8.09 -6.13 -9.19
N THR A 107 -8.86 -5.06 -9.36
CA THR A 107 -10.21 -4.93 -8.79
C THR A 107 -11.15 -5.98 -9.37
N SER A 108 -11.09 -6.25 -10.67
CA SER A 108 -11.89 -7.31 -11.31
C SER A 108 -11.54 -8.70 -10.79
N ALA A 109 -10.24 -8.99 -10.60
CA ALA A 109 -9.78 -10.23 -9.98
C ALA A 109 -10.25 -10.35 -8.53
N GLY A 110 -10.16 -9.28 -7.74
CA GLY A 110 -10.69 -9.21 -6.39
C GLY A 110 -12.20 -9.48 -6.34
N TYR A 111 -12.97 -8.90 -7.26
CA TYR A 111 -14.41 -9.11 -7.37
C TYR A 111 -14.75 -10.55 -7.76
N ALA A 112 -14.00 -11.14 -8.69
CA ALA A 112 -14.17 -12.55 -9.09
C ALA A 112 -13.97 -13.50 -7.91
N ILE A 113 -12.93 -13.26 -7.09
CA ILE A 113 -12.66 -14.04 -5.87
C ILE A 113 -13.78 -13.82 -4.84
N ALA A 114 -14.25 -12.58 -4.67
CA ALA A 114 -15.33 -12.26 -3.73
C ALA A 114 -16.65 -12.94 -4.12
N LYS A 115 -16.97 -13.03 -5.42
CA LYS A 115 -18.17 -13.69 -5.94
C LYS A 115 -18.17 -15.21 -5.69
N MET A 116 -17.00 -15.83 -5.52
CA MET A 116 -16.87 -17.27 -5.20
C MET A 116 -17.24 -17.61 -3.74
N GLY A 117 -17.56 -16.63 -2.88
CA GLY A 117 -18.06 -16.86 -1.53
C GLY A 117 -17.10 -17.68 -0.66
N SER A 118 -17.59 -18.78 -0.07
CA SER A 118 -16.82 -19.66 0.81
C SER A 118 -15.59 -20.28 0.14
N LEU A 119 -15.67 -20.60 -1.16
CA LEU A 119 -14.56 -21.13 -1.94
C LEU A 119 -13.47 -20.06 -2.17
N GLY A 120 -13.88 -18.81 -2.38
CA GLY A 120 -12.96 -17.67 -2.52
C GLY A 120 -12.15 -17.43 -1.25
N SER A 121 -12.82 -17.46 -0.08
CA SER A 121 -12.13 -17.36 1.22
C SER A 121 -11.18 -18.53 1.48
N PHE A 122 -11.55 -19.75 1.06
CA PHE A 122 -10.68 -20.93 1.16
C PHE A 122 -9.44 -20.79 0.27
N LEU A 123 -9.60 -20.44 -1.00
CA LEU A 123 -8.48 -20.25 -1.94
C LEU A 123 -7.55 -19.13 -1.49
N TYR A 124 -8.10 -17.99 -1.06
CA TYR A 124 -7.32 -16.88 -0.50
C TYR A 124 -6.46 -17.35 0.68
N GLY A 125 -7.05 -18.07 1.62
CA GLY A 125 -6.34 -18.62 2.78
C GLY A 125 -5.32 -19.70 2.42
N PHE A 126 -5.64 -20.54 1.45
CA PHE A 126 -4.77 -21.57 0.91
C PHE A 126 -3.52 -20.96 0.26
N TRP A 127 -3.69 -19.97 -0.62
CA TRP A 127 -2.59 -19.26 -1.27
C TRP A 127 -1.74 -18.49 -0.26
N LEU A 128 -2.35 -17.82 0.73
CA LEU A 128 -1.57 -17.18 1.79
C LEU A 128 -0.74 -18.20 2.58
N ARG A 129 -1.32 -19.35 2.98
CA ARG A 129 -0.57 -20.39 3.71
C ARG A 129 0.51 -21.04 2.86
N LEU A 130 0.24 -21.30 1.58
CA LEU A 130 1.22 -21.85 0.64
C LEU A 130 2.40 -20.88 0.48
N THR A 131 2.13 -19.59 0.32
CA THR A 131 3.18 -18.58 0.24
C THR A 131 3.95 -18.43 1.56
N GLY A 132 3.25 -18.60 2.69
CA GLY A 132 3.87 -18.74 4.01
C GLY A 132 4.89 -19.88 4.05
N ALA A 133 4.51 -21.06 3.57
CA ALA A 133 5.35 -22.26 3.56
C ALA A 133 6.57 -22.14 2.64
N VAL A 134 6.44 -21.50 1.48
CA VAL A 134 7.56 -21.30 0.52
C VAL A 134 8.44 -20.09 0.90
N GLY A 135 8.05 -19.29 1.89
CA GLY A 135 8.83 -18.13 2.35
C GLY A 135 8.65 -16.85 1.52
N LEU A 136 7.86 -16.87 0.43
CA LEU A 136 7.56 -15.69 -0.39
C LEU A 136 6.56 -14.70 0.27
N HIS A 137 6.10 -15.00 1.49
CA HIS A 137 5.03 -14.26 2.16
C HIS A 137 5.38 -12.78 2.39
N HIS A 138 6.66 -12.43 2.51
CA HIS A 138 7.09 -11.04 2.66
C HIS A 138 6.76 -10.14 1.45
N ILE A 139 6.62 -10.71 0.26
CA ILE A 139 6.29 -9.97 -0.96
C ILE A 139 4.78 -10.02 -1.23
N ILE A 140 4.19 -11.20 -1.04
CA ILE A 140 2.79 -11.46 -1.41
C ILE A 140 1.81 -10.94 -0.37
N TYR A 141 2.10 -11.05 0.94
CA TYR A 141 1.18 -10.58 1.97
C TYR A 141 0.89 -9.08 1.85
N PRO A 142 1.90 -8.19 1.72
CA PRO A 142 1.63 -6.76 1.54
C PRO A 142 0.78 -6.44 0.31
N MET A 143 0.91 -7.21 -0.79
CA MET A 143 0.04 -7.04 -1.95
C MET A 143 -1.44 -7.29 -1.58
N PHE A 144 -1.75 -8.37 -0.89
CA PHE A 144 -3.12 -8.62 -0.45
C PHE A 144 -3.61 -7.64 0.62
N TRP A 145 -2.72 -7.11 1.45
CA TRP A 145 -3.13 -6.28 2.60
C TRP A 145 -3.41 -4.84 2.20
N TYR A 146 -2.66 -4.32 1.23
CA TYR A 146 -2.61 -2.89 0.92
C TYR A 146 -2.90 -2.56 -0.55
N THR A 147 -3.25 -3.53 -1.40
CA THR A 147 -3.61 -3.29 -2.80
C THR A 147 -4.98 -3.86 -3.13
N ALA A 148 -5.52 -3.50 -4.29
CA ALA A 148 -6.85 -3.93 -4.76
C ALA A 148 -6.97 -5.45 -4.94
N LEU A 149 -5.85 -6.18 -4.95
CA LEU A 149 -5.81 -7.64 -4.92
C LEU A 149 -6.45 -8.22 -3.65
N GLY A 150 -6.40 -7.48 -2.54
CA GLY A 150 -7.13 -7.79 -1.31
C GLY A 150 -8.60 -7.41 -1.31
N GLY A 151 -9.08 -6.79 -2.40
CA GLY A 151 -10.42 -6.23 -2.53
C GLY A 151 -10.46 -4.72 -2.30
N THR A 152 -11.60 -4.14 -2.67
CA THR A 152 -11.95 -2.73 -2.53
C THR A 152 -13.31 -2.63 -1.86
N ALA A 153 -13.48 -1.75 -0.89
CA ALA A 153 -14.76 -1.52 -0.23
C ALA A 153 -14.95 -0.05 0.12
N ASP A 154 -16.18 0.44 0.01
CA ASP A 154 -16.54 1.77 0.48
C ASP A 154 -16.89 1.70 1.97
N VAL A 155 -16.15 2.44 2.79
CA VAL A 155 -16.35 2.53 4.24
C VAL A 155 -16.43 4.01 4.62
N ALA A 156 -17.46 4.40 5.36
CA ALA A 156 -17.71 5.80 5.76
C ALA A 156 -17.65 6.81 4.58
N GLY A 157 -18.12 6.42 3.40
CA GLY A 157 -18.14 7.26 2.19
C GLY A 157 -16.79 7.42 1.48
N LYS A 158 -15.76 6.65 1.86
CA LYS A 158 -14.45 6.61 1.20
C LYS A 158 -14.16 5.21 0.66
N THR A 159 -13.71 5.14 -0.59
CA THR A 159 -13.21 3.88 -1.17
C THR A 159 -11.87 3.53 -0.56
N VAL A 160 -11.83 2.40 0.14
CA VAL A 160 -10.61 1.87 0.78
C VAL A 160 -10.17 0.61 0.06
N VAL A 161 -8.86 0.52 -0.19
CA VAL A 161 -8.22 -0.54 -0.98
C VAL A 161 -7.35 -1.41 -0.08
N GLY A 162 -7.49 -2.74 -0.22
CA GLY A 162 -6.69 -3.73 0.51
C GLY A 162 -7.36 -4.26 1.77
N ALA A 163 -7.21 -5.56 2.02
CA ALA A 163 -7.97 -6.26 3.06
C ALA A 163 -7.70 -5.71 4.48
N GLN A 164 -6.46 -5.34 4.79
CA GLN A 164 -6.09 -4.80 6.11
C GLN A 164 -6.58 -3.36 6.29
N ASN A 165 -6.46 -2.54 5.24
CA ASN A 165 -6.95 -1.16 5.27
C ASN A 165 -8.47 -1.10 5.42
N ILE A 166 -9.19 -1.95 4.68
CA ILE A 166 -10.65 -2.07 4.77
C ILE A 166 -11.04 -2.52 6.18
N PHE A 167 -10.34 -3.52 6.74
CA PHE A 167 -10.59 -4.02 8.09
C PHE A 167 -10.45 -2.92 9.15
N PHE A 168 -9.38 -2.12 9.10
CA PHE A 168 -9.20 -1.01 10.04
C PHE A 168 -10.17 0.14 9.81
N ALA A 169 -10.52 0.44 8.55
CA ALA A 169 -11.53 1.45 8.25
C ALA A 169 -12.90 1.03 8.81
N GLN A 170 -13.27 -0.25 8.71
CA GLN A 170 -14.52 -0.79 9.27
C GLN A 170 -14.55 -0.72 10.80
N LEU A 171 -13.40 -0.96 11.46
CA LEU A 171 -13.29 -0.82 12.92
C LEU A 171 -13.34 0.63 13.40
N ALA A 172 -12.90 1.57 12.57
CA ALA A 172 -12.89 2.99 12.89
C ALA A 172 -14.27 3.67 12.71
N ASP A 173 -15.21 3.04 12.00
CA ASP A 173 -16.56 3.57 11.76
C ASP A 173 -17.51 3.21 12.93
N PRO A 174 -17.97 4.19 13.73
CA PRO A 174 -18.85 3.93 14.88
C PRO A 174 -20.24 3.41 14.51
N ASN A 175 -20.66 3.58 13.24
CA ASN A 175 -21.98 3.20 12.74
C ASN A 175 -21.98 1.85 12.00
N HIS A 176 -20.84 1.17 11.90
CA HIS A 176 -20.76 -0.11 11.20
C HIS A 176 -21.22 -1.27 12.10
N HIS A 177 -22.46 -1.73 11.89
CA HIS A 177 -23.02 -2.89 12.57
C HIS A 177 -22.88 -4.15 11.69
N GLY A 178 -21.89 -4.98 12.01
CA GLY A 178 -21.64 -6.24 11.31
C GLY A 178 -20.15 -6.52 11.20
N LEU A 179 -19.76 -7.77 11.40
CA LEU A 179 -18.37 -8.17 11.24
C LEU A 179 -18.18 -8.76 9.84
N PHE A 180 -17.42 -8.01 9.03
CA PHE A 180 -16.59 -8.48 7.91
C PHE A 180 -17.28 -8.66 6.54
N THR A 181 -16.91 -7.81 5.58
CA THR A 181 -17.04 -8.10 4.14
C THR A 181 -16.30 -9.41 3.82
N TYR A 182 -16.73 -10.19 2.81
CA TYR A 182 -16.13 -11.49 2.48
C TYR A 182 -14.59 -11.48 2.37
N GLY A 183 -13.99 -10.38 1.91
CA GLY A 183 -12.53 -10.20 1.84
C GLY A 183 -11.82 -9.96 3.18
N THR A 184 -12.48 -9.35 4.18
CA THR A 184 -11.86 -9.05 5.50
C THR A 184 -12.04 -10.17 6.52
N ARG A 185 -12.96 -11.12 6.28
CA ARG A 185 -13.22 -12.29 7.16
C ARG A 185 -11.96 -13.11 7.46
N PHE A 186 -11.08 -13.27 6.47
CA PHE A 186 -9.84 -14.01 6.68
C PHE A 186 -8.84 -13.24 7.54
N PHE A 187 -8.81 -11.91 7.41
CA PHE A 187 -7.96 -11.05 8.23
C PHE A 187 -8.43 -10.99 9.67
N ALA A 188 -9.74 -10.85 9.84
CA ALA A 188 -10.41 -10.96 11.11
C ALA A 188 -10.11 -12.31 11.79
N GLY A 189 -10.26 -13.44 11.09
CA GLY A 189 -9.97 -14.77 11.65
C GLY A 189 -8.52 -14.99 12.08
N ARG A 190 -7.57 -14.19 11.59
CA ARG A 190 -6.16 -14.19 12.04
C ARG A 190 -5.94 -13.38 13.31
N ASN A 191 -6.66 -12.26 13.50
CA ASN A 191 -6.46 -11.33 14.62
C ASN A 191 -7.46 -11.52 15.76
N TYR A 192 -8.59 -12.19 15.52
CA TYR A 192 -9.52 -12.64 16.55
C TYR A 192 -9.23 -14.10 16.89
N ASP A 193 -8.45 -14.32 17.93
CA ASP A 193 -8.36 -15.64 18.55
C ASP A 193 -9.72 -15.97 19.19
N VAL A 194 -10.38 -17.01 18.68
CA VAL A 194 -11.66 -17.54 19.18
C VAL A 194 -11.55 -17.98 20.65
N ARG A 195 -10.34 -18.09 21.22
CA ARG A 195 -10.14 -18.32 22.65
C ARG A 195 -10.47 -17.11 23.53
N SER A 196 -10.38 -15.87 23.03
CA SER A 196 -10.62 -14.67 23.85
C SER A 196 -12.12 -14.40 24.10
N SER A 197 -13.01 -14.92 23.25
CA SER A 197 -14.47 -14.71 23.38
C SER A 197 -15.19 -15.75 24.24
N ARG A 198 -14.59 -16.89 24.58
CA ARG A 198 -15.25 -17.90 25.45
C ARG A 198 -15.45 -17.46 26.90
N GLY A 199 -14.79 -16.39 27.34
CA GLY A 199 -14.93 -15.87 28.70
C GLY A 199 -16.00 -14.79 28.88
N ARG A 200 -16.68 -14.33 27.82
CA ARG A 200 -17.59 -13.18 27.88
C ARG A 200 -19.02 -13.45 27.39
N PHE A 201 -19.43 -14.72 27.34
CA PHE A 201 -20.79 -15.13 26.97
C PHE A 201 -21.46 -16.03 28.03
N SER A 202 -21.18 -15.84 29.33
CA SER A 202 -21.92 -16.56 30.38
C SER A 202 -23.09 -15.78 30.97
N ASN A 203 -23.23 -14.47 30.74
CA ASN A 203 -24.20 -13.63 31.46
C ASN A 203 -24.96 -12.67 30.53
N VAL A 204 -25.71 -13.19 29.57
CA VAL A 204 -26.82 -12.43 28.99
C VAL A 204 -28.08 -13.28 29.14
N PRO A 205 -28.96 -12.97 30.10
CA PRO A 205 -30.20 -13.71 30.28
C PRO A 205 -31.10 -13.45 29.07
N LEU A 206 -31.52 -14.54 28.43
CA LEU A 206 -32.65 -14.58 27.50
C LEU A 206 -33.93 -14.32 28.30
N LEU A 207 -34.60 -13.18 28.13
CA LEU A 207 -36.06 -13.09 28.34
C LEU A 207 -36.65 -11.89 27.60
N THR A 208 -37.66 -12.21 26.78
CA THR A 208 -38.87 -11.43 26.38
C THR A 208 -38.71 -10.06 25.76
#